data_AF-A0A316HG69-F1
#
_entry.id   AF-A0A316HG69-F1
#
_cell.length_a   1.000
_cell.length_b   1.000
_cell.length_c   1.000
_cell.angle_alpha   90.00
_cell.angle_beta   90.00
_cell.angle_gamma   90.00
#
_symmetry.space_group_name_H-M   'P 1'
#
loop_
_entity.id
_entity.type
_entity.pdbx_description
1 polymer ?
#
loop_
_entity_poly.entity_id
_entity_poly.type
_entity_poly.pdbx_seq_one_letter_code
_entity_poly.pdbx_strand_id
1 'polypeptide(L)' 'MPGRYDLDTIAADNAVRRNTGNVTTDSLWGAVSAPGGFRLDNSRSDRDYMYATSDGEAKRNTGSTDGSAVWVFERK' A
#
# COMPACT_ATOMS: atom_id res chain seq x y z
N MET A 1 -16.96 18.28 1.89
CA MET A 1 -17.78 17.10 2.26
C MET A 1 -16.80 16.02 2.73
N PRO A 2 -16.98 15.38 3.90
CA PRO A 2 -16.15 14.23 4.25
C PRO A 2 -16.54 13.05 3.34
N GLY A 3 -15.73 12.81 2.31
CA GLY A 3 -15.82 11.59 1.51
C GLY A 3 -15.11 10.44 2.21
N ARG A 4 -15.53 9.21 1.94
CA ARG A 4 -14.68 8.04 2.23
C ARG A 4 -13.51 8.09 1.26
N TYR A 5 -12.29 8.04 1.80
CA TYR A 5 -11.07 8.04 1.03
C TYR A 5 -10.30 6.76 1.36
N ASP A 6 -10.00 5.97 0.35
CA ASP A 6 -9.26 4.71 0.49
C ASP A 6 -7.84 4.89 -0.08
N LEU A 7 -6.90 4.05 0.37
CA LEU A 7 -5.51 4.06 -0.10
C LEU A 7 -5.42 3.41 -1.48
N ASP A 8 -4.83 4.12 -2.44
CA ASP A 8 -4.88 3.79 -3.85
C ASP A 8 -3.50 3.90 -4.49
N THR A 9 -3.15 3.00 -5.41
CA THR A 9 -1.88 3.07 -6.14
C THR A 9 -1.99 3.91 -7.40
N ILE A 10 -1.04 4.80 -7.62
CA ILE A 10 -0.95 5.60 -8.84
C ILE A 10 0.10 4.99 -9.78
N ALA A 11 -0.33 4.58 -10.97
CA ALA A 11 0.53 3.89 -11.94
C ALA A 11 1.71 4.74 -12.42
N ALA A 12 1.51 6.06 -12.56
CA ALA A 12 2.47 6.97 -13.17
C ALA A 12 3.75 7.17 -12.36
N ASP A 13 3.67 7.12 -11.02
CA ASP A 13 4.76 7.47 -10.13
C ASP A 13 4.91 6.53 -8.92
N ASN A 14 4.19 5.41 -8.95
CA ASN A 14 4.18 4.39 -7.91
C ASN A 14 3.74 4.89 -6.53
N ALA A 15 3.12 6.06 -6.43
CA ALA A 15 2.70 6.60 -5.15
C ALA A 15 1.46 5.87 -4.62
N VAL A 16 1.36 5.76 -3.29
CA VAL A 16 0.12 5.43 -2.61
C VAL A 16 -0.52 6.72 -2.10
N ARG A 17 -1.76 6.99 -2.53
CA ARG A 17 -2.48 8.23 -2.21
C ARG A 17 -3.92 7.93 -1.81
N ARG A 18 -4.59 8.92 -1.22
CA ARG A 18 -6.03 8.86 -0.99
C ARG A 18 -6.76 9.00 -2.34
N ASN A 19 -7.65 8.07 -2.67
CA ASN A 19 -8.52 8.16 -3.84
C ASN A 19 -9.55 9.31 -3.69
N THR A 20 -10.43 9.47 -4.68
CA THR A 20 -11.54 10.44 -4.64
C THR A 20 -12.92 9.78 -4.42
N GLY A 21 -12.94 8.60 -3.78
CA GLY A 21 -14.17 7.91 -3.35
C GLY A 21 -14.62 6.71 -4.18
N ASN A 22 -13.89 6.34 -5.24
CA ASN A 22 -14.14 5.11 -5.98
C ASN A 22 -13.15 4.03 -5.55
N VAL A 23 -13.66 2.88 -5.11
CA VAL A 23 -12.84 1.71 -4.83
C VAL A 23 -12.64 0.94 -6.14
N THR A 24 -11.40 0.89 -6.61
CA THR A 24 -10.98 0.05 -7.74
C THR A 24 -10.01 -1.02 -7.25
N THR A 25 -9.52 -1.88 -8.14
CA THR A 25 -8.49 -2.87 -7.80
C THR A 25 -7.19 -2.21 -7.31
N ASP A 26 -6.88 -0.99 -7.76
CA ASP A 26 -5.74 -0.20 -7.25
C ASP A 26 -5.90 0.15 -5.76
N SER A 27 -7.14 0.13 -5.24
CA SER A 27 -7.47 0.46 -3.85
C SER A 27 -7.65 -0.77 -2.94
N LEU A 28 -7.56 -1.99 -3.47
CA LEU A 28 -7.77 -3.22 -2.71
C LEU A 28 -6.44 -3.80 -2.24
N TRP A 29 -6.32 -3.98 -0.92
CA TRP A 29 -5.12 -4.48 -0.26
C TRP A 29 -5.41 -5.68 0.63
N GLY A 30 -4.57 -6.71 0.55
CA GLY A 30 -4.52 -7.83 1.46
C GLY A 30 -3.36 -7.70 2.45
N ALA A 31 -3.59 -8.02 3.72
CA ALA A 31 -2.49 -8.16 4.68
C ALA A 31 -1.97 -9.59 4.63
N VAL A 32 -0.69 -9.74 4.31
CA VAL A 32 0.01 -11.04 4.25
C VAL A 32 1.05 -11.09 5.36
N SER A 33 1.03 -12.15 6.17
CA SER A 33 2.00 -12.33 7.26
C SER A 33 3.45 -12.35 6.75
N ALA A 34 4.34 -11.65 7.43
CA ALA A 34 5.77 -11.64 7.17
C ALA A 34 6.55 -11.65 8.50
N PRO A 35 7.84 -12.05 8.49
CA PRO A 35 8.68 -11.91 9.68
C PRO A 35 8.68 -10.46 10.17
N GLY A 36 8.26 -10.26 11.42
CA GLY A 36 8.18 -8.93 12.05
C GLY A 36 6.89 -8.13 11.82
N GLY A 37 5.93 -8.63 11.03
CA GLY A 37 4.66 -7.92 10.81
C GLY A 37 3.87 -8.43 9.61
N PHE A 38 3.41 -7.49 8.78
CA PHE A 38 2.59 -7.77 7.60
C PHE A 38 3.11 -7.02 6.38
N ARG A 39 2.98 -7.61 5.20
CA ARG A 39 3.06 -6.89 3.93
C ARG A 39 1.65 -6.56 3.47
N LEU A 40 1.48 -5.39 2.87
CA LEU A 40 0.23 -4.98 2.25
C LEU A 40 0.33 -5.25 0.76
N ASP A 41 -0.30 -6.33 0.30
CA ASP A 41 -0.30 -6.82 -1.08
C ASP A 41 -1.47 -6.22 -1.87
N ASN A 42 -1.19 -5.56 -2.99
CA ASN A 42 -2.25 -4.98 -3.82
C ASN A 42 -2.93 -6.06 -4.67
N SER A 43 -4.26 -5.98 -4.81
CA SER A 43 -5.00 -6.97 -5.61
C SER A 43 -4.63 -7.00 -7.09
N ARG A 44 -4.01 -5.92 -7.61
CA ARG A 44 -3.45 -5.91 -8.95
C ARG A 44 -2.11 -6.63 -8.98
N SER A 45 -2.04 -7.64 -9.83
CA SER A 45 -0.83 -8.45 -10.03
C SER A 45 0.40 -7.66 -10.50
N ASP A 46 0.24 -6.42 -10.98
CA ASP A 46 1.33 -5.54 -11.43
C ASP A 46 1.73 -4.46 -10.39
N ARG A 47 1.26 -4.59 -9.14
CA ARG A 47 1.40 -3.55 -8.09
C ARG A 47 2.08 -4.02 -6.80
N ASP A 48 2.32 -5.32 -6.61
CA ASP A 48 3.04 -5.93 -5.46
C ASP A 48 2.71 -5.27 -4.11
N TYR A 49 3.73 -4.99 -3.28
CA TYR A 49 3.56 -4.58 -1.89
C TYR A 49 3.68 -3.07 -1.67
N MET A 50 2.98 -2.56 -0.64
CA MET A 50 3.23 -1.23 -0.10
C MET A 50 4.60 -1.14 0.57
N TYR A 51 5.32 -0.07 0.27
CA TYR A 51 6.72 0.17 0.57
C TYR A 51 6.93 1.59 1.12
N ALA A 52 7.66 1.71 2.22
CA ALA A 52 8.09 2.99 2.77
C ALA A 52 9.45 3.41 2.21
N THR A 53 9.57 4.62 1.69
CA THR A 53 10.85 5.18 1.24
C THR A 53 11.63 5.80 2.41
N SER A 54 12.94 5.98 2.24
CA SER A 54 13.78 6.72 3.21
C SER A 54 13.34 8.16 3.43
N ASP A 55 12.62 8.73 2.47
CA ASP A 55 12.09 10.10 2.51
C ASP A 55 10.72 10.17 3.21
N GLY A 56 10.22 9.05 3.75
CA GLY A 56 8.96 8.99 4.48
C GLY A 56 7.71 8.89 3.61
N GLU A 57 7.85 8.49 2.35
CA GLU A 57 6.72 8.32 1.44
C GLU A 57 6.19 6.89 1.45
N ALA A 58 4.88 6.71 1.26
CA ALA A 58 4.29 5.42 0.94
C ALA A 58 4.21 5.25 -0.59
N LYS A 59 4.87 4.23 -1.11
CA LYS A 59 4.85 3.84 -2.52
C LYS A 59 4.45 2.38 -2.65
N ARG A 60 4.15 1.95 -3.87
CA ARG A 60 4.20 0.53 -4.22
C ARG A 60 5.61 0.16 -4.68
N ASN A 61 6.05 -1.05 -4.39
CA ASN A 61 7.28 -1.57 -4.95
C ASN A 61 7.02 -2.51 -6.15
N THR A 62 8.09 -3.07 -6.69
CA THR A 62 8.07 -4.10 -7.74
C THR A 62 8.66 -5.40 -7.18
N GLY A 63 8.11 -5.86 -6.06
CA GLY A 63 8.44 -7.17 -5.47
C GLY A 63 9.49 -7.15 -4.36
N SER A 64 9.90 -5.98 -3.85
CA SER A 64 10.77 -5.95 -2.67
C SER A 64 10.02 -6.49 -1.45
N THR A 65 10.73 -7.28 -0.66
CA THR A 65 10.22 -7.95 0.55
C THR A 65 11.05 -7.63 1.78
N ASP A 66 11.92 -6.63 1.68
CA ASP A 66 12.76 -6.13 2.77
C ASP A 66 11.95 -5.46 3.88
N GLY A 67 12.66 -4.96 4.90
CA GLY A 67 12.04 -4.32 6.06
C GLY A 67 11.17 -3.11 5.74
N SER A 68 11.43 -2.39 4.64
CA SER A 68 10.62 -1.24 4.21
C SER A 68 9.26 -1.64 3.62
N ALA A 69 9.03 -2.92 3.34
CA ALA A 69 7.72 -3.45 2.96
C ALA A 69 6.94 -4.06 4.13
N VAL A 70 7.50 -4.05 5.36
CA VAL A 70 6.88 -4.65 6.55
C VAL A 70 6.21 -3.57 7.40
N TRP A 71 4.92 -3.76 7.65
CA TRP A 71 4.05 -2.88 8.40
C TRP A 71 3.60 -3.54 9.70
N VAL A 72 3.46 -2.72 10.74
CA VAL A 72 2.89 -3.12 12.04
C VAL A 72 1.54 -2.44 12.20
N PHE A 73 0.52 -3.21 12.59
CA PHE A 73 -0.80 -2.67 12.93
C PHE A 73 -0.91 -2.49 14.43
N GLU A 74 -1.11 -1.25 14.87
CA GLU A 74 -1.29 -0.92 16.27
C GLU A 74 -2.77 -0.73 16.60
N ARG A 75 -3.16 -1.04 17.84
CA ARG A 75 -4.50 -0.68 18.33
C ARG A 75 -4.59 0.83 18.46
N LYS A 76 -5.72 1.37 18.02
CA LYS A 76 -6.09 2.78 18.20
C LYS A 76 -6.55 3.06 19.63
#